data_AF-A0A813GW18-F1
#
_entry.id   AF-A0A813GW18-F1
#
_cell.length_a   1.000
_cell.length_b   1.000
_cell.length_c   1.000
_cell.angle_alpha   90.00
_cell.angle_beta   90.00
_cell.angle_gamma   90.00
#
_symmetry.space_group_name_H-M   'P 1'
#
loop_
_entity.id
_entity.type
_entity.pdbx_description
1 polymer ?
#
loop_
_entity_poly.entity_id
_entity_poly.type
_entity_poly.pdbx_seq_one_letter_code
_entity_poly.pdbx_strand_id
1 'polypeptide(L)'
;MVRRALSLDIDSGSSQCAFEFQRVGGDCLAFNGLFRLVQQLLCPLKNECVGDAGHSFSPPPPPPFEKADSEFVSLLPLIDAAPRAFDVTETSAQNAEDVTAQAEAAAALASVAEDERATAQLCSPRACAAIRRLLQVNRFEVSCQVTRLLSKLALFPGAEVCFFAEGILHLIFDKVLGLSTGKLLQDQLAKAVYGLISRTAKLPRQATASRDHHEVLRMAAMWLPDPARAMKGHL
;
A
#
# COMPACT_ATOMS: atom_id res chain seq x y z
N MET A 1 9.28 13.41 -15.58
CA MET A 1 8.74 12.86 -16.85
C MET A 1 8.94 11.36 -16.82
N VAL A 2 7.88 10.54 -16.97
CA VAL A 2 7.98 9.06 -16.87
C VAL A 2 7.71 8.46 -18.26
N ARG A 3 8.62 7.60 -18.73
CA ARG A 3 8.55 6.90 -20.02
C ARG A 3 8.56 5.39 -19.80
N ARG A 4 7.74 4.66 -20.57
CA ARG A 4 7.73 3.19 -20.56
C ARG A 4 7.55 2.69 -21.99
N ALA A 5 8.23 1.60 -22.33
CA ALA A 5 8.15 0.99 -23.66
C ALA A 5 7.60 -0.43 -23.56
N LEU A 6 6.84 -0.85 -24.57
CA LEU A 6 6.37 -2.21 -24.81
C LEU A 6 6.74 -2.61 -26.24
N SER A 7 7.36 -3.77 -26.41
CA SER A 7 7.63 -4.34 -27.73
C SER A 7 6.72 -5.54 -27.95
N LEU A 8 6.11 -5.60 -29.13
CA LEU A 8 5.24 -6.66 -29.57
C LEU A 8 5.79 -7.29 -30.85
N ASP A 9 5.98 -8.61 -30.82
CA ASP A 9 6.28 -9.39 -32.01
C ASP A 9 4.95 -9.88 -32.59
N ILE A 10 4.70 -9.57 -33.87
CA ILE A 10 3.50 -9.99 -34.58
C ILE A 10 3.91 -11.13 -35.52
N ASP A 11 3.27 -12.30 -35.39
CA ASP A 11 3.63 -13.56 -36.07
C ASP A 11 3.51 -13.56 -37.61
N SER A 12 3.23 -12.41 -38.24
CA SER A 12 2.96 -12.31 -39.69
C SER A 12 4.19 -11.94 -40.55
N GLY A 13 5.40 -12.27 -40.09
CA GLY A 13 6.63 -12.11 -40.86
C GLY A 13 7.28 -10.72 -40.68
N SER A 14 8.26 -10.66 -39.78
CA SER A 14 9.28 -9.60 -39.62
C SER A 14 8.86 -8.20 -39.14
N SER A 15 7.59 -7.95 -38.83
CA SER A 15 7.17 -6.64 -38.30
C SER A 15 7.13 -6.63 -36.78
N GLN A 16 8.20 -6.12 -36.15
CA GLN A 16 8.22 -5.82 -34.72
C GLN A 16 7.61 -4.42 -34.50
N CYS A 17 6.59 -4.33 -33.65
CA CYS A 17 5.98 -3.06 -33.26
C CYS A 17 6.41 -2.69 -31.84
N ALA A 18 6.93 -1.47 -31.66
CA ALA A 18 7.23 -0.93 -30.34
C ALA A 18 6.27 0.23 -30.02
N PHE A 19 5.72 0.22 -28.81
CA PHE A 19 4.86 1.25 -28.26
C PHE A 19 5.58 1.97 -27.13
N GLU A 20 5.79 3.28 -27.24
CA GLU A 20 6.28 4.12 -26.14
C GLU A 20 5.10 4.86 -25.50
N PHE A 21 4.91 4.65 -24.21
CA PHE A 21 3.96 5.38 -23.38
C PHE A 21 4.69 6.46 -22.62
N GLN A 22 4.31 7.70 -22.90
CA GLN A 22 4.88 8.87 -22.25
C GLN A 22 3.81 9.56 -21.41
N ARG A 23 4.06 9.69 -20.10
CA ARG A 23 3.21 10.52 -19.24
C ARG A 23 3.66 11.97 -19.33
N VAL A 24 2.83 12.81 -19.95
CA VAL A 24 3.05 14.27 -20.04
C VAL A 24 2.58 14.99 -18.77
N GLY A 25 1.59 14.44 -18.05
CA GLY A 25 1.06 14.95 -16.78
C GLY A 25 -0.04 14.04 -16.20
N GLY A 26 -0.71 14.46 -15.13
CA GLY A 26 -1.84 13.74 -14.53
C GLY A 26 -1.47 12.66 -13.51
N ASP A 27 -2.46 11.88 -13.07
CA ASP A 27 -2.33 10.86 -12.02
C ASP A 27 -1.39 9.70 -12.44
N CYS A 28 -0.34 9.48 -11.66
CA CYS A 28 0.67 8.46 -11.94
C CYS A 28 0.16 7.03 -11.71
N LEU A 29 -0.79 6.82 -10.81
CA LEU A 29 -1.41 5.53 -10.53
C LEU A 29 -2.38 5.14 -11.64
N ALA A 30 -3.17 6.09 -12.14
CA ALA A 30 -4.03 5.88 -13.30
C ALA A 30 -3.21 5.54 -14.55
N PHE A 31 -2.10 6.25 -14.78
CA PHE A 31 -1.17 5.94 -15.86
C PHE A 31 -0.57 4.53 -15.71
N ASN A 32 -0.13 4.16 -14.51
CA ASN A 32 0.42 2.82 -14.25
C ASN A 32 -0.64 1.73 -14.41
N GLY A 33 -1.88 1.97 -13.98
CA GLY A 33 -3.00 1.05 -14.17
C GLY A 33 -3.30 0.82 -15.64
N LEU A 34 -3.41 1.91 -16.41
CA LEU A 34 -3.61 1.86 -17.86
C LEU A 34 -2.47 1.13 -18.56
N PHE A 35 -1.21 1.43 -18.22
CA PHE A 35 -0.05 0.76 -18.79
C PHE A 35 -0.10 -0.75 -18.56
N ARG A 36 -0.44 -1.20 -17.33
CA ARG A 36 -0.58 -2.65 -17.03
C ARG A 36 -1.71 -3.29 -17.83
N LEU A 37 -2.85 -2.62 -17.97
CA LEU A 37 -3.98 -3.13 -18.76
C LEU A 37 -3.59 -3.27 -20.23
N VAL A 38 -2.91 -2.27 -20.79
CA VAL A 38 -2.43 -2.31 -22.17
C VAL A 38 -1.37 -3.41 -22.35
N GLN A 39 -0.47 -3.58 -21.38
CA GLN A 39 0.50 -4.68 -21.40
C GLN A 39 -0.19 -6.05 -21.38
N GLN A 40 -1.23 -6.24 -20.56
CA GLN A 40 -1.99 -7.50 -20.51
C GLN A 40 -2.76 -7.76 -21.81
N LEU A 41 -3.34 -6.71 -22.41
CA LEU A 41 -4.09 -6.81 -23.65
C LEU A 41 -3.18 -7.09 -24.86
N LEU A 42 -2.02 -6.45 -24.90
CA LEU A 42 -1.06 -6.59 -26.00
C LEU A 42 -0.19 -7.84 -25.86
N CYS A 43 0.06 -8.34 -24.64
CA CYS A 43 0.83 -9.56 -24.42
C CYS A 43 -0.02 -10.71 -23.83
N PRO A 44 -1.09 -11.17 -24.51
CA PRO A 44 -2.02 -12.13 -23.94
C PRO A 44 -1.46 -13.56 -23.81
N LEU A 45 -0.26 -13.87 -24.31
CA LEU A 45 0.13 -15.25 -24.66
C LEU A 45 1.49 -15.74 -24.13
N LYS A 46 2.08 -15.15 -23.08
CA LYS A 46 3.34 -15.66 -22.48
C LYS A 46 3.18 -16.68 -21.34
N ASN A 47 1.96 -17.14 -21.04
CA ASN A 47 1.76 -18.18 -20.03
C ASN A 47 1.79 -19.63 -20.57
N GLU A 48 1.85 -19.84 -21.89
CA GLU A 48 1.83 -21.20 -22.46
C GLU A 48 2.75 -21.31 -23.69
N CYS A 49 4.06 -21.28 -23.52
CA CYS A 49 4.98 -21.77 -24.56
C CYS A 49 6.28 -22.28 -23.95
N VAL A 50 6.31 -23.59 -23.69
CA VAL A 50 7.52 -24.37 -23.44
C VAL A 50 8.17 -24.66 -24.80
N GLY A 51 9.33 -24.04 -25.05
CA GLY A 51 10.33 -24.49 -26.01
C GLY A 51 10.17 -24.03 -27.46
N ASP A 52 11.00 -23.06 -27.88
CA ASP A 52 11.89 -23.26 -29.03
C ASP A 52 12.99 -22.17 -29.04
N ALA A 53 14.20 -22.55 -29.42
CA ALA A 53 15.41 -21.73 -29.39
C ALA A 53 15.62 -21.02 -30.74
N GLY A 54 14.90 -19.93 -30.97
CA GLY A 54 15.10 -19.04 -32.12
C GLY A 54 15.55 -17.66 -31.67
N HIS A 55 16.64 -17.16 -32.27
CA HIS A 55 17.39 -15.94 -31.90
C HIS A 55 16.53 -14.70 -31.61
N SER A 56 16.12 -14.55 -30.35
CA SER A 56 15.53 -13.34 -29.80
C SER A 56 16.65 -12.37 -29.44
N PHE A 57 16.58 -11.12 -29.91
CA PHE A 57 17.38 -10.03 -29.37
C PHE A 57 16.86 -9.72 -27.96
N SER A 58 17.31 -10.55 -27.02
CA SER A 58 17.21 -10.28 -25.60
C SER A 58 17.89 -8.93 -25.37
N PRO A 59 17.28 -7.98 -24.62
CA PRO A 59 18.08 -6.96 -23.95
C PRO A 59 19.26 -7.65 -23.27
N PRO A 60 20.45 -7.01 -23.14
CA PRO A 60 21.60 -7.63 -22.49
C PRO A 60 21.09 -8.31 -21.23
N PRO A 61 21.36 -9.63 -21.07
CA PRO A 61 20.79 -10.38 -19.97
C PRO A 61 21.02 -9.53 -18.73
N PRO A 62 19.97 -9.21 -17.96
CA PRO A 62 20.17 -8.50 -16.71
C PRO A 62 21.34 -9.18 -16.01
N PRO A 63 22.31 -8.41 -15.46
CA PRO A 63 23.48 -9.00 -14.81
C PRO A 63 22.98 -10.14 -13.96
N PRO A 64 23.58 -11.35 -14.04
CA PRO A 64 23.00 -12.58 -13.54
C PRO A 64 22.40 -12.27 -12.19
N PHE A 65 21.07 -12.14 -12.16
CA PHE A 65 20.36 -12.28 -10.93
C PHE A 65 20.59 -13.75 -10.69
N GLU A 66 21.62 -14.03 -9.88
CA GLU A 66 21.65 -15.24 -9.09
C GLU A 66 20.20 -15.47 -8.69
N LYS A 67 19.72 -16.71 -8.85
CA LYS A 67 18.51 -17.12 -8.16
C LYS A 67 18.82 -16.94 -6.69
N ALA A 68 18.70 -15.71 -6.24
CA ALA A 68 18.93 -15.26 -4.92
C ALA A 68 17.78 -15.91 -4.20
N ASP A 69 18.10 -16.97 -3.46
CA ASP A 69 17.19 -17.79 -2.70
C ASP A 69 16.22 -16.89 -1.94
N SER A 70 15.09 -16.55 -2.55
CA SER A 70 14.13 -15.58 -2.04
C SER A 70 14.80 -14.42 -1.26
N GLU A 71 15.82 -13.76 -1.83
CA GLU A 71 16.47 -12.65 -1.14
C GLU A 71 15.41 -11.59 -0.86
N PHE A 72 15.16 -11.39 0.42
CA PHE A 72 14.21 -10.41 0.93
C PHE A 72 14.41 -9.10 0.17
N VAL A 73 13.40 -8.69 -0.61
CA VAL A 73 13.39 -7.36 -1.22
C VAL A 73 13.50 -6.37 -0.07
N SER A 74 14.66 -5.76 0.08
CA SER A 74 14.93 -4.82 1.16
C SER A 74 13.95 -3.66 1.02
N LEU A 75 12.99 -3.57 1.94
CA LEU A 75 12.01 -2.48 1.97
C LEU A 75 12.61 -1.16 2.48
N LEU A 76 13.89 -1.18 2.90
CA LEU A 76 14.59 -0.03 3.47
C LEU A 76 14.56 1.21 2.57
N PRO A 77 14.84 1.13 1.25
CA PRO A 77 14.81 2.31 0.39
C PRO A 77 13.41 2.94 0.34
N LEU A 78 12.37 2.11 0.40
CA LEU A 78 10.98 2.55 0.37
C LEU A 78 10.57 3.20 1.69
N ILE A 79 10.97 2.59 2.80
CA ILE A 79 10.74 3.09 4.17
C ILE A 79 11.52 4.39 4.41
N ASP A 80 12.68 4.57 3.78
CA ASP A 80 13.52 5.76 3.92
C ASP A 80 13.13 6.92 3.00
N ALA A 81 12.44 6.63 1.91
CA ALA A 81 11.89 7.65 1.01
C ALA A 81 10.67 8.34 1.62
N ALA A 82 9.81 7.60 2.33
CA ALA A 82 8.56 8.13 2.91
C ALA A 82 8.74 9.31 3.91
N PRO A 83 9.77 9.35 4.79
CA PRO A 83 9.89 10.38 5.83
C PRO A 83 10.54 11.69 5.43
N ARG A 84 11.36 11.71 4.37
CA ARG A 84 12.22 12.88 4.07
C ARG A 84 11.43 14.13 3.65
N ALA A 85 10.15 13.96 3.33
CA ALA A 85 9.23 15.01 2.95
C ALA A 85 8.51 15.71 4.14
N PHE A 86 8.93 15.44 5.39
CA PHE A 86 8.28 15.99 6.59
C PHE A 86 9.04 17.12 7.29
N ASP A 87 10.23 17.49 6.80
CA ASP A 87 10.95 18.63 7.38
C ASP A 87 10.30 19.92 6.91
N VAL A 88 9.37 20.43 7.72
CA VAL A 88 8.56 21.61 7.48
C VAL A 88 9.46 22.85 7.59
N THR A 89 10.20 23.14 6.53
CA THR A 89 10.62 24.51 6.23
C THR A 89 9.73 25.03 5.11
N GLU A 90 8.94 26.06 5.42
CA GLU A 90 7.78 26.67 4.74
C GLU A 90 7.93 27.11 3.26
N THR A 91 8.63 26.41 2.39
CA THR A 91 8.65 26.73 0.95
C THR A 91 7.54 26.00 0.20
N SER A 92 6.40 26.70 0.02
CA SER A 92 5.14 26.20 -0.56
C SER A 92 5.22 25.49 -1.93
N ALA A 93 6.31 25.61 -2.69
CA ALA A 93 6.47 24.96 -3.99
C ALA A 93 7.05 23.54 -3.91
N GLN A 94 7.93 23.24 -2.95
CA GLN A 94 8.49 21.89 -2.76
C GLN A 94 7.46 20.88 -2.25
N ASN A 95 6.46 21.39 -1.51
CA ASN A 95 5.38 20.58 -0.95
C ASN A 95 4.56 19.78 -1.99
N ALA A 96 4.46 20.22 -3.25
CA ALA A 96 3.66 19.50 -4.25
C ALA A 96 4.37 18.25 -4.80
N GLU A 97 5.67 18.35 -5.06
CA GLU A 97 6.49 17.21 -5.49
C GLU A 97 6.61 16.18 -4.35
N ASP A 98 6.75 16.68 -3.12
CA ASP A 98 6.81 15.87 -1.90
C ASP A 98 5.53 15.05 -1.65
N VAL A 99 4.35 15.64 -1.85
CA VAL A 99 3.08 14.91 -1.69
C VAL A 99 2.94 13.79 -2.73
N THR A 100 3.41 14.02 -3.96
CA THR A 100 3.39 12.99 -5.00
C THR A 100 4.30 11.83 -4.62
N ALA A 101 5.52 12.11 -4.15
CA ALA A 101 6.46 11.09 -3.69
C ALA A 101 5.92 10.32 -2.47
N GLN A 102 5.27 10.99 -1.52
CA GLN A 102 4.61 10.35 -0.38
C GLN A 102 3.46 9.42 -0.82
N ALA A 103 2.66 9.85 -1.80
CA ALA A 103 1.57 9.03 -2.33
C ALA A 103 2.10 7.78 -3.05
N GLU A 104 3.18 7.92 -3.82
CA GLU A 104 3.85 6.80 -4.48
C GLU A 104 4.49 5.83 -3.47
N ALA A 105 5.17 6.35 -2.44
CA ALA A 105 5.72 5.54 -1.35
C ALA A 105 4.61 4.79 -0.60
N ALA A 106 3.50 5.45 -0.27
CA ALA A 106 2.35 4.82 0.35
C ALA A 106 1.71 3.75 -0.55
N ALA A 107 1.58 4.01 -1.85
CA ALA A 107 1.04 3.04 -2.81
C ALA A 107 1.94 1.81 -2.95
N ALA A 108 3.26 2.01 -2.97
CA ALA A 108 4.23 0.93 -3.01
C ALA A 108 4.19 0.09 -1.73
N LEU A 109 4.13 0.73 -0.54
CA LEU A 109 3.97 0.01 0.73
C LEU A 109 2.65 -0.78 0.76
N ALA A 110 1.54 -0.19 0.28
CA ALA A 110 0.26 -0.87 0.17
C ALA A 110 0.33 -2.08 -0.77
N SER A 111 1.09 -1.99 -1.86
CA SER A 111 1.33 -3.11 -2.78
C SER A 111 2.18 -4.20 -2.15
N VAL A 112 3.20 -3.85 -1.37
CA VAL A 112 4.04 -4.81 -0.64
C VAL A 112 3.23 -5.55 0.42
N ALA A 113 2.27 -4.88 1.07
CA ALA A 113 1.37 -5.50 2.04
C ALA A 113 0.36 -6.50 1.41
N GLU A 114 0.35 -6.66 0.09
CA GLU A 114 -0.41 -7.73 -0.57
C GLU A 114 0.35 -9.07 -0.52
N ASP A 115 1.66 -9.06 -0.29
CA ASP A 115 2.48 -10.25 -0.05
C ASP A 115 2.58 -10.52 1.46
N GLU A 116 2.07 -11.67 1.90
CA GLU A 116 2.05 -12.08 3.30
C GLU A 116 3.46 -12.17 3.92
N ARG A 117 4.47 -12.57 3.13
CA ARG A 117 5.86 -12.67 3.61
C ARG A 117 6.48 -11.30 3.83
N ALA A 118 6.22 -10.37 2.92
CA ALA A 118 6.72 -9.00 3.02
C ALA A 118 5.97 -8.19 4.08
N THR A 119 4.72 -8.54 4.36
CA THR A 119 3.88 -7.88 5.37
C THR A 119 4.48 -7.95 6.78
N ALA A 120 5.17 -9.05 7.12
CA ALA A 120 5.89 -9.16 8.40
C ALA A 120 6.95 -8.05 8.58
N GLN A 121 7.65 -7.69 7.51
CA GLN A 121 8.68 -6.62 7.54
C GLN A 121 8.05 -5.23 7.73
N LEU A 122 6.84 -5.03 7.22
CA LEU A 122 6.08 -3.79 7.40
C LEU A 122 5.62 -3.58 8.85
N CYS A 123 5.63 -4.63 9.67
CA CYS A 123 5.38 -4.54 11.11
C CYS A 123 6.64 -4.24 11.94
N SER A 124 7.79 -4.00 11.29
CA SER A 124 9.01 -3.56 11.98
C SER A 124 8.85 -2.13 12.52
N PRO A 125 9.50 -1.76 13.65
CA PRO A 125 9.38 -0.41 14.22
C PRO A 125 9.70 0.71 13.23
N ARG A 126 10.71 0.50 12.36
CA ARG A 126 11.10 1.47 11.33
C ARG A 126 9.99 1.67 10.28
N ALA A 127 9.37 0.59 9.82
CA ALA A 127 8.27 0.66 8.88
C ALA A 127 7.04 1.32 9.52
N CYS A 128 6.71 0.95 10.76
CA CYS A 128 5.61 1.55 11.51
C CYS A 128 5.80 3.05 11.72
N ALA A 129 7.03 3.51 12.03
CA ALA A 129 7.35 4.94 12.10
C ALA A 129 7.12 5.66 10.77
N ALA A 130 7.48 5.04 9.64
CA ALA A 130 7.21 5.60 8.31
C ALA A 130 5.71 5.65 8.00
N ILE A 131 4.96 4.59 8.31
CA ILE A 131 3.50 4.54 8.17
C ILE A 131 2.84 5.63 9.01
N ARG A 132 3.29 5.80 10.26
CA ARG A 132 2.81 6.84 11.16
C ARG A 132 2.98 8.23 10.56
N ARG A 133 4.16 8.51 9.99
CA ARG A 133 4.44 9.78 9.29
C ARG A 133 3.50 9.95 8.09
N LEU A 134 3.40 8.96 7.21
CA LEU A 134 2.48 9.03 6.06
C LEU A 134 1.02 9.26 6.49
N LEU A 135 0.61 8.66 7.60
CA LEU A 135 -0.71 8.86 8.18
C LEU A 135 -0.89 10.30 8.70
N GLN A 136 0.15 11.04 9.09
CA GLN A 136 -0.01 12.44 9.50
C GLN A 136 -0.26 13.39 8.31
N VAL A 137 0.00 12.94 7.07
CA VAL A 137 -0.28 13.76 5.88
C VAL A 137 -1.80 13.91 5.69
N ASN A 138 -2.29 15.14 5.62
CA ASN A 138 -3.70 15.45 5.36
C ASN A 138 -3.97 15.70 3.88
N ARG A 139 -3.44 14.84 3.01
CA ARG A 139 -3.69 14.82 1.57
C ARG A 139 -4.47 13.57 1.20
N PHE A 140 -5.44 13.74 0.32
CA PHE A 140 -6.37 12.67 -0.03
C PHE A 140 -5.65 11.51 -0.74
N GLU A 141 -4.74 11.80 -1.68
CA GLU A 141 -4.02 10.76 -2.42
C GLU A 141 -3.18 9.88 -1.50
N VAL A 142 -2.44 10.50 -0.56
CA VAL A 142 -1.64 9.79 0.45
C VAL A 142 -2.55 9.00 1.39
N SER A 143 -3.59 9.63 1.93
CA SER A 143 -4.47 9.01 2.93
C SER A 143 -5.21 7.78 2.37
N CYS A 144 -5.60 7.82 1.10
CA CYS A 144 -6.23 6.68 0.41
C CYS A 144 -5.30 5.46 0.38
N GLN A 145 -4.03 5.66 -0.02
CA GLN A 145 -3.06 4.57 -0.08
C GLN A 145 -2.67 4.05 1.30
N VAL A 146 -2.49 4.95 2.28
CA VAL A 146 -2.23 4.57 3.67
C VAL A 146 -3.40 3.77 4.25
N THR A 147 -4.63 4.15 3.97
CA THR A 147 -5.82 3.41 4.44
C THR A 147 -5.88 2.00 3.85
N ARG A 148 -5.56 1.85 2.57
CA ARG A 148 -5.44 0.54 1.92
C ARG A 148 -4.34 -0.31 2.58
N LEU A 149 -3.17 0.27 2.84
CA LEU A 149 -2.08 -0.37 3.58
C LEU A 149 -2.53 -0.83 4.98
N LEU A 150 -3.12 0.08 5.77
CA LEU A 150 -3.60 -0.22 7.13
C LEU A 150 -4.67 -1.32 7.13
N SER A 151 -5.54 -1.34 6.11
CA SER A 151 -6.55 -2.40 5.96
C SER A 151 -5.92 -3.77 5.75
N LYS A 152 -4.79 -3.85 5.02
CA LYS A 152 -4.04 -5.09 4.83
C LYS A 152 -3.30 -5.48 6.12
N LEU A 153 -2.61 -4.54 6.76
CA LEU A 153 -1.89 -4.78 8.01
C LEU A 153 -2.83 -5.22 9.14
N ALA A 154 -4.04 -4.66 9.23
CA ALA A 154 -5.03 -5.04 10.23
C ALA A 154 -5.46 -6.52 10.14
N LEU A 155 -5.31 -7.15 8.96
CA LEU A 155 -5.60 -8.56 8.74
C LEU A 155 -4.41 -9.48 9.04
N PHE A 156 -3.19 -8.94 9.12
CA PHE A 156 -1.97 -9.71 9.35
C PHE A 156 -1.76 -10.05 10.85
N PRO A 157 -1.49 -11.32 11.23
CA PRO A 157 -1.16 -11.69 12.61
C PRO A 157 0.17 -11.09 13.07
N GLY A 158 0.20 -10.40 14.21
CA GLY A 158 1.39 -9.74 14.73
C GLY A 158 1.46 -8.24 14.43
N ALA A 159 0.57 -7.71 13.58
CA ALA A 159 0.50 -6.29 13.29
C ALA A 159 0.07 -5.46 14.52
N GLU A 160 -0.50 -6.07 15.56
CA GLU A 160 -0.95 -5.41 16.78
C GLU A 160 0.15 -4.51 17.36
N VAL A 161 1.38 -5.01 17.43
CA VAL A 161 2.52 -4.25 17.98
C VAL A 161 2.72 -2.94 17.20
N CYS A 162 2.62 -2.99 15.86
CA CYS A 162 2.72 -1.82 15.01
C CYS A 162 1.63 -0.79 15.30
N PHE A 163 0.38 -1.23 15.48
CA PHE A 163 -0.76 -0.33 15.71
C PHE A 163 -0.77 0.28 17.11
N PHE A 164 -0.45 -0.51 18.15
CA PHE A 164 -0.52 -0.07 19.55
C PHE A 164 0.76 0.62 20.01
N ALA A 165 1.94 0.06 19.74
CA ALA A 165 3.20 0.58 20.30
C ALA A 165 3.61 1.92 19.67
N GLU A 166 3.35 2.10 18.37
CA GLU A 166 3.75 3.32 17.64
C GLU A 166 2.68 4.41 17.64
N GLY A 167 1.54 4.19 18.30
CA GLY A 167 0.44 5.15 18.38
C GLY A 167 -0.29 5.38 17.05
N ILE A 168 -0.11 4.50 16.06
CA ILE A 168 -0.82 4.57 14.77
C ILE A 168 -2.34 4.55 15.00
N LEU A 169 -2.80 3.75 15.94
CA LEU A 169 -4.22 3.60 16.23
C LEU A 169 -4.88 4.91 16.70
N HIS A 170 -4.18 5.72 17.51
CA HIS A 170 -4.65 7.05 17.92
C HIS A 170 -4.84 7.98 16.71
N LEU A 171 -3.85 8.01 15.81
CA LEU A 171 -3.94 8.83 14.59
C LEU A 171 -5.07 8.39 13.66
N ILE A 172 -5.38 7.08 13.61
CA ILE A 172 -6.53 6.61 12.85
C ILE A 172 -7.82 7.16 13.47
N PHE A 173 -7.98 7.12 14.79
CA PHE A 173 -9.14 7.71 15.45
C PHE A 173 -9.25 9.20 15.20
N ASP A 174 -8.16 9.96 15.32
CA ASP A 174 -8.13 11.40 15.03
C ASP A 174 -8.62 11.67 13.60
N LYS A 175 -8.17 10.87 12.63
CA LYS A 175 -8.63 11.00 11.23
C LYS A 175 -10.08 10.60 11.01
N VAL A 176 -10.53 9.52 11.64
CA VAL A 176 -11.92 9.07 11.52
C VAL A 176 -12.87 10.09 12.14
N LEU A 177 -12.48 10.72 13.25
CA LEU A 177 -13.23 11.79 13.91
C LEU A 177 -13.07 13.15 13.20
N GLY A 178 -11.98 13.35 12.46
CA GLY A 178 -11.68 14.58 11.76
C GLY A 178 -12.70 14.89 10.66
N LEU A 179 -13.23 16.12 10.68
CA LEU A 179 -14.18 16.63 9.68
C LEU A 179 -13.58 16.76 8.27
N SER A 180 -12.24 16.80 8.17
CA SER A 180 -11.52 16.90 6.89
C SER A 180 -11.47 15.57 6.12
N THR A 181 -11.82 14.46 6.75
CA THR A 181 -11.72 13.13 6.15
C THR A 181 -13.03 12.79 5.45
N GLY A 182 -12.99 12.53 4.14
CA GLY A 182 -14.19 12.13 3.39
C GLY A 182 -14.80 10.83 3.94
N LYS A 183 -16.14 10.73 3.94
CA LYS A 183 -16.89 9.60 4.50
C LYS A 183 -16.40 8.21 4.05
N LEU A 184 -16.06 8.07 2.76
CA LEU A 184 -15.53 6.82 2.23
C LEU A 184 -14.24 6.38 2.94
N LEU A 185 -13.34 7.32 3.21
CA LEU A 185 -12.08 7.07 3.88
C LEU A 185 -12.29 6.78 5.37
N GLN A 186 -13.21 7.51 6.02
CA GLN A 186 -13.63 7.23 7.40
C GLN A 186 -14.16 5.79 7.53
N ASP A 187 -15.05 5.37 6.63
CA ASP A 187 -15.62 4.01 6.64
C ASP A 187 -14.54 2.93 6.46
N GLN A 188 -13.56 3.15 5.58
CA GLN A 188 -12.46 2.21 5.38
C GLN A 188 -11.53 2.13 6.59
N LEU A 189 -11.15 3.27 7.17
CA LEU A 189 -10.33 3.33 8.39
C LEU A 189 -11.06 2.67 9.58
N ALA A 190 -12.35 2.96 9.75
CA ALA A 190 -13.17 2.33 10.78
C ALA A 190 -13.23 0.80 10.62
N LYS A 191 -13.38 0.31 9.38
CA LYS A 191 -13.33 -1.13 9.08
C LYS A 191 -11.98 -1.76 9.43
N ALA A 192 -10.87 -1.09 9.11
CA ALA A 192 -9.53 -1.58 9.45
C ALA A 192 -9.34 -1.67 10.98
N VAL A 193 -9.73 -0.63 11.72
CA VAL A 193 -9.68 -0.61 13.19
C VAL A 193 -10.57 -1.69 13.79
N TYR A 194 -11.80 -1.83 13.29
CA TYR A 194 -12.71 -2.86 13.75
C TYR A 194 -12.15 -4.27 13.52
N GLY A 195 -11.55 -4.52 12.35
CA GLY A 195 -10.91 -5.79 12.03
C GLY A 195 -9.77 -6.10 12.99
N LEU A 196 -8.90 -5.12 13.25
CA LEU A 196 -7.80 -5.25 14.21
C LEU A 196 -8.31 -5.58 15.62
N ILE A 197 -9.26 -4.80 16.13
CA ILE A 197 -9.79 -4.94 17.48
C ILE A 197 -10.50 -6.27 17.66
N SER A 198 -11.33 -6.66 16.69
CA SER A 198 -12.03 -7.95 16.71
C SER A 198 -11.09 -9.16 16.79
N ARG A 199 -9.86 -9.02 16.30
CA ARG A 199 -8.82 -10.05 16.41
C ARG A 199 -8.13 -10.02 17.77
N THR A 200 -7.80 -8.84 18.28
CA THR A 200 -7.22 -8.69 19.63
C THR A 200 -8.14 -9.17 20.74
N ALA A 201 -9.46 -8.99 20.60
CA ALA A 201 -10.43 -9.46 21.57
C ALA A 201 -10.49 -10.99 21.70
N LYS A 202 -10.01 -11.72 20.69
CA LYS A 202 -9.91 -13.19 20.71
C LYS A 202 -8.62 -13.69 21.36
N LEU A 203 -7.63 -12.83 21.58
CA LEU A 203 -6.41 -13.22 22.26
C LEU A 203 -6.64 -13.32 23.78
N PRO A 204 -6.13 -14.37 24.45
CA PRO A 204 -6.29 -14.53 25.88
C PRO A 204 -5.72 -13.31 26.63
N ARG A 205 -6.52 -12.77 27.56
CA ARG A 205 -6.35 -11.52 28.34
C ARG A 205 -5.00 -11.33 29.07
N GLN A 206 -4.07 -12.27 28.99
CA GLN A 206 -2.89 -12.31 29.85
C GLN A 206 -1.73 -11.37 29.43
N ALA A 207 -1.81 -10.64 28.30
CA ALA A 207 -0.66 -9.91 27.77
C ALA A 207 -0.79 -8.38 27.63
N THR A 208 -1.95 -7.76 27.88
CA THR A 208 -2.14 -6.32 27.57
C THR A 208 -2.56 -5.49 28.79
N ALA A 209 -1.62 -5.29 29.71
CA ALA A 209 -1.80 -4.46 30.91
C ALA A 209 -1.46 -2.96 30.70
N SER A 210 -1.59 -2.43 29.48
CA SER A 210 -1.44 -0.98 29.25
C SER A 210 -2.80 -0.28 29.35
N ARG A 211 -2.87 0.75 30.19
CA ARG A 211 -4.06 1.59 30.43
C ARG A 211 -4.62 2.19 29.14
N ASP A 212 -3.74 2.49 28.18
CA ASP A 212 -4.09 3.10 26.89
C ASP A 212 -4.89 2.13 26.00
N HIS A 213 -4.68 0.82 26.17
CA HIS A 213 -5.38 -0.21 25.39
C HIS A 213 -6.88 -0.23 25.72
N HIS A 214 -7.24 0.03 26.98
CA HIS A 214 -8.64 0.02 27.42
C HIS A 214 -9.45 1.19 26.88
N GLU A 215 -8.84 2.38 26.80
CA GLU A 215 -9.51 3.58 26.29
C GLU A 215 -9.80 3.46 24.79
N VAL A 216 -8.83 2.93 24.04
CA VAL A 216 -8.98 2.65 22.61
C VAL A 216 -10.09 1.63 22.34
N LEU A 217 -10.15 0.54 23.10
CA LEU A 217 -11.23 -0.45 22.98
C LEU A 217 -12.59 0.16 23.31
N ARG A 218 -12.65 1.03 24.33
CA ARG A 218 -13.87 1.76 24.67
C ARG A 218 -14.30 2.70 23.55
N MET A 219 -13.35 3.42 22.93
CA MET A 219 -13.66 4.26 21.78
C MET A 219 -14.20 3.44 20.63
N ALA A 220 -13.53 2.35 20.24
CA ALA A 220 -14.00 1.48 19.17
C ALA A 220 -15.38 0.86 19.42
N ALA A 221 -15.70 0.54 20.69
CA ALA A 221 -17.02 0.06 21.07
C ALA A 221 -18.13 1.07 20.77
N MET A 222 -17.84 2.38 20.74
CA MET A 222 -18.80 3.41 20.32
C MET A 222 -19.04 3.44 18.81
N TRP A 223 -18.11 2.92 18.01
CA TRP A 223 -18.18 2.89 16.53
C TRP A 223 -18.76 1.61 15.97
N LEU A 224 -18.81 0.56 16.80
CA LEU A 224 -19.44 -0.68 16.46
C LEU A 224 -20.93 -0.42 16.18
N PRO A 225 -21.42 -0.63 14.94
CA PRO A 225 -22.84 -0.58 14.70
C PRO A 225 -23.49 -1.54 15.68
N ASP A 226 -24.45 -1.04 16.47
CA ASP A 226 -25.17 -1.83 17.46
C ASP A 226 -25.47 -3.20 16.85
N PRO A 227 -24.94 -4.31 17.40
CA PRO A 227 -25.12 -5.63 16.80
C PRO A 227 -26.61 -5.95 16.58
N ALA A 228 -27.51 -5.32 17.35
CA ALA A 228 -28.96 -5.40 17.18
C ALA A 228 -29.48 -4.72 15.90
N ARG A 229 -28.76 -3.75 15.31
CA ARG A 229 -29.07 -3.12 14.02
C ARG A 229 -28.52 -3.91 12.83
N ALA A 230 -27.37 -4.58 12.97
CA ALA A 230 -26.76 -5.33 11.87
C ALA A 230 -27.56 -6.59 11.49
N MET A 231 -28.27 -7.23 12.43
CA MET A 231 -29.08 -8.43 12.15
C MET A 231 -30.46 -8.15 11.52
N LYS A 232 -30.93 -6.89 11.48
CA LYS A 232 -32.27 -6.56 10.95
C LYS A 232 -32.33 -6.31 9.44
N GLY A 233 -31.19 -6.36 8.73
CA GLY A 233 -31.11 -6.05 7.29
C GLY A 233 -31.07 -7.26 6.35
N HIS A 234 -31.23 -8.49 6.86
CA HIS A 234 -31.13 -9.73 6.07
C HIS A 234 -32.31 -10.70 6.25
N LEU A 235 -33.47 -10.19 6.68
CA LEU A 235 -34.73 -10.93 6.72
C LEU A 235 -35.75 -10.28 5.78
#